data_AF-A0AAV4KSZ1-F1
#
_entry.id   AF-A0AAV4KSZ1-F1
#
_cell.length_a   1.000
_cell.length_b   1.000
_cell.length_c   1.000
_cell.angle_alpha   90.00
_cell.angle_beta   90.00
_cell.angle_gamma   90.00
#
_symmetry.space_group_name_H-M   'P 1'
#
loop_
_entity.id
_entity.type
_entity.pdbx_description
1 polymer ?
#
loop_
_entity_poly.entity_id
_entity_poly.type
_entity_poly.pdbx_seq_one_letter_code
_entity_poly.pdbx_strand_id
1 'polypeptide(L)'
;MEDLAPLLKQLQDIRAESNPLMSLPDVPVEKLDFNRIEGADREDLLRGMRQSYLVDAFYAGTRSELEHDEVAEGFRLYYQQVRRDYSDADDVLWQLKMYFLGSAQPRPKVLRAALIVLAHFFERCDIFETPPAGWQPGIGLTA
;
A
#
# COMPACT_ATOMS: atom_id res chain seq x y z
N MET A 1 -8.52 15.50 -6.43
CA MET A 1 -7.51 14.71 -5.71
C MET A 1 -7.42 15.35 -4.35
N GLU A 2 -8.08 14.74 -3.36
CA GLU A 2 -8.02 15.21 -1.98
C GLU A 2 -6.59 15.05 -1.43
N ASP A 3 -6.21 15.95 -0.51
CA ASP A 3 -4.83 16.14 -0.11
C ASP A 3 -4.40 15.10 0.94
N LEU A 4 -3.53 14.17 0.55
CA LEU A 4 -2.87 13.20 1.44
C LEU A 4 -1.81 13.84 2.35
N ALA A 5 -1.41 15.11 2.12
CA ALA A 5 -0.35 15.76 2.88
C ALA A 5 -0.57 15.76 4.40
N PRO A 6 -1.79 15.94 4.95
CA PRO A 6 -2.01 15.87 6.39
C PRO A 6 -1.79 14.47 6.96
N LEU A 7 -2.24 13.41 6.28
CA LEU A 7 -1.99 12.02 6.67
C LEU A 7 -0.50 11.72 6.63
N LEU A 8 0.17 12.07 5.53
CA LEU A 8 1.61 11.88 5.38
C LEU A 8 2.40 12.66 6.44
N LYS A 9 1.97 13.87 6.80
CA LYS A 9 2.60 14.67 7.85
C LYS A 9 2.45 14.01 9.21
N GLN A 10 1.25 13.56 9.57
CA GLN A 10 1.03 12.86 10.83
C GLN A 10 1.86 11.58 10.93
N LEU A 11 1.90 10.77 9.87
CA LEU A 11 2.72 9.56 9.82
C LEU A 11 4.21 9.86 9.92
N GLN A 12 4.68 10.97 9.35
CA GLN A 12 6.07 11.42 9.49
C GLN A 12 6.44 11.88 10.89
N ASP A 13 5.49 12.44 11.64
CA ASP A 13 5.70 12.94 13.00
C ASP A 13 5.66 11.79 14.03
N ILE A 14 5.03 10.67 13.69
CA ILE A 14 5.05 9.44 14.49
C ILE A 14 6.44 8.80 14.38
N ARG A 15 7.26 8.96 15.43
CA ARG A 15 8.58 8.33 15.57
C ARG A 15 8.53 6.85 15.97
N ALA A 16 7.44 6.14 15.65
CA ALA A 16 7.31 4.74 16.01
C ALA A 16 8.08 3.87 15.01
N GLU A 17 9.08 3.13 15.48
CA GLU A 17 9.64 2.00 14.74
C GLU A 17 8.56 0.90 14.61
N SER A 18 8.51 0.23 13.46
CA SER A 18 7.60 -0.88 13.24
C SER A 18 8.01 -2.00 14.17
N ASN A 19 7.12 -2.41 15.09
CA ASN A 19 7.42 -3.51 15.99
C ASN A 19 7.40 -4.84 15.20
N PRO A 20 8.53 -5.55 15.05
CA PRO A 20 8.60 -6.81 14.30
C PRO A 20 7.81 -7.95 14.94
N LEU A 21 7.32 -7.77 16.17
CA LEU A 21 6.43 -8.72 16.86
C LEU A 21 4.95 -8.40 16.64
N MET A 22 4.61 -7.26 16.03
CA MET A 22 3.22 -6.95 15.71
C MET A 22 2.74 -7.91 14.63
N SER A 23 1.62 -8.59 14.86
CA SER A 23 1.07 -9.55 13.89
C SER A 23 0.73 -8.83 12.59
N LEU A 24 0.97 -9.50 11.46
CA LEU A 24 0.45 -9.05 10.18
C LEU A 24 -1.07 -9.31 10.14
N PRO A 25 -1.82 -8.51 9.39
CA PRO A 25 -3.22 -8.82 9.06
C PRO A 25 -3.34 -10.19 8.37
N ASP A 26 -4.53 -10.79 8.42
CA ASP A 26 -4.78 -12.14 7.87
C ASP A 26 -4.63 -12.23 6.34
N VAL A 27 -4.58 -11.10 5.61
CA VAL A 27 -4.49 -11.05 4.14
C VAL A 27 -3.17 -10.43 3.63
N PRO A 28 -2.02 -11.13 3.65
CA PRO A 28 -0.83 -10.63 2.94
C PRO A 28 -0.19 -11.61 1.96
N VAL A 29 -0.03 -12.89 2.30
CA VAL A 29 0.93 -13.76 1.59
C VAL A 29 0.49 -14.06 0.17
N GLU A 30 -0.74 -14.56 0.00
CA GLU A 30 -1.26 -14.94 -1.32
C GLU A 30 -1.35 -13.75 -2.28
N LYS A 31 -1.69 -12.57 -1.76
CA LYS A 31 -1.85 -11.35 -2.55
C LYS A 31 -0.50 -10.76 -2.98
N LEU A 32 0.50 -10.80 -2.10
CA LEU A 32 1.88 -10.41 -2.44
C LEU A 32 2.41 -11.30 -3.56
N ASP A 33 2.21 -12.61 -3.43
CA ASP A 33 2.67 -13.59 -4.43
C ASP A 33 1.91 -13.42 -5.77
N PHE A 34 0.58 -13.22 -5.74
CA PHE A 34 -0.24 -13.00 -6.95
C PHE A 34 0.21 -11.76 -7.73
N ASN A 35 0.53 -10.68 -7.01
CA ASN A 35 1.00 -9.43 -7.61
C ASN A 35 2.52 -9.44 -7.87
N ARG A 36 3.21 -10.57 -7.66
CA ARG A 36 4.66 -10.74 -7.85
C ARG A 36 5.52 -9.73 -7.09
N ILE A 37 5.07 -9.37 -5.89
CA ILE A 37 5.82 -8.45 -5.03
C ILE A 37 6.82 -9.27 -4.21
N GLU A 38 8.10 -9.13 -4.56
CA GLU A 38 9.18 -9.96 -4.03
C GLU A 38 10.29 -9.11 -3.39
N GLY A 39 11.29 -9.79 -2.81
CA GLY A 39 12.51 -9.16 -2.31
C GLY A 39 12.29 -7.98 -1.34
N ALA A 40 13.01 -6.89 -1.59
CA ALA A 40 13.00 -5.71 -0.71
C ALA A 40 11.64 -5.00 -0.69
N ASP A 41 10.92 -4.96 -1.81
CA ASP A 41 9.62 -4.32 -1.90
C ASP A 41 8.55 -5.08 -1.10
N ARG A 42 8.65 -6.42 -1.07
CA ARG A 42 7.84 -7.25 -0.17
C ARG A 42 8.12 -6.92 1.29
N GLU A 43 9.39 -6.83 1.68
CA GLU A 43 9.78 -6.50 3.06
C GLU A 43 9.30 -5.10 3.47
N ASP A 44 9.37 -4.13 2.57
CA ASP A 44 8.94 -2.76 2.80
C ASP A 44 7.42 -2.67 2.97
N LEU A 45 6.63 -3.36 2.13
CA LEU A 45 5.18 -3.44 2.31
C LEU A 45 4.83 -4.13 3.63
N LEU A 46 5.42 -5.29 3.94
CA LEU A 46 5.18 -5.98 5.20
C LEU A 46 5.51 -5.11 6.42
N ARG A 47 6.51 -4.24 6.32
CA ARG A 47 6.83 -3.27 7.36
C ARG A 47 5.77 -2.18 7.48
N GLY A 48 5.30 -1.67 6.34
CA GLY A 48 4.17 -0.73 6.28
C GLY A 48 2.91 -1.32 6.89
N MET A 49 2.63 -2.60 6.64
CA MET A 49 1.43 -3.29 7.11
C MET A 49 1.36 -3.37 8.63
N ARG A 50 2.50 -3.57 9.29
CA ARG A 50 2.58 -3.52 10.77
C ARG A 50 2.30 -2.13 11.35
N GLN A 51 2.04 -1.14 10.51
CA GLN A 51 1.74 0.23 10.92
C GLN A 51 0.48 0.75 10.21
N SER A 52 -0.23 -0.08 9.42
CA SER A 52 -1.39 0.34 8.63
C SER A 52 -2.55 0.82 9.52
N TYR A 53 -2.66 0.29 10.74
CA TYR A 53 -3.63 0.74 11.76
C TYR A 53 -3.52 2.25 12.10
N LEU A 54 -2.36 2.89 11.83
CA LEU A 54 -2.20 4.33 12.02
C LEU A 54 -3.03 5.14 11.00
N VAL A 55 -3.31 4.56 9.83
CA VAL A 55 -4.19 5.15 8.82
C VAL A 55 -5.64 5.03 9.28
N ASP A 56 -6.06 3.88 9.80
CA ASP A 56 -7.40 3.73 10.41
C ASP A 56 -7.62 4.74 11.55
N ALA A 57 -6.62 4.89 12.43
CA ALA A 57 -6.69 5.85 13.53
C ALA A 57 -6.79 7.31 13.04
N PHE A 58 -6.18 7.63 11.90
CA PHE A 58 -6.28 8.96 11.29
C PHE A 58 -7.72 9.26 10.83
N TYR A 59 -8.34 8.31 10.14
CA TYR A 59 -9.70 8.46 9.63
C TYR A 59 -10.76 8.32 10.73
N ALA A 60 -10.56 7.47 11.74
CA ALA A 60 -11.52 7.29 12.85
C ALA A 60 -11.72 8.53 13.73
N GLY A 61 -10.76 9.47 13.77
CA GLY A 61 -10.78 10.60 14.70
C GLY A 61 -11.46 11.88 14.18
N THR A 62 -11.15 12.30 12.95
CA THR A 62 -11.35 13.70 12.52
C THR A 62 -11.88 13.87 11.10
N ARG A 63 -12.06 12.79 10.32
CA ARG A 63 -12.39 12.82 8.89
C ARG A 63 -13.38 11.72 8.54
N SER A 64 -14.18 11.96 7.49
CA SER A 64 -15.28 11.09 7.09
C SER A 64 -14.74 9.76 6.53
N GLU A 65 -15.43 8.65 6.79
CA GLU A 65 -15.24 7.38 6.05
C GLU A 65 -15.27 7.62 4.53
N LEU A 66 -16.02 8.64 4.08
CA LEU A 66 -16.04 9.09 2.70
C LEU A 66 -14.66 9.49 2.13
N GLU A 67 -13.82 10.17 2.90
CA GLU A 67 -12.48 10.59 2.44
C GLU A 67 -11.55 9.38 2.32
N HIS A 68 -11.74 8.38 3.19
CA HIS A 68 -11.02 7.12 3.08
C HIS A 68 -11.39 6.40 1.78
N ASP A 69 -12.68 6.29 1.48
CA ASP A 69 -13.20 5.67 0.25
C ASP A 69 -12.74 6.43 -1.01
N GLU A 70 -12.76 7.77 -1.00
CA GLU A 70 -12.31 8.59 -2.13
C GLU A 70 -10.80 8.42 -2.40
N VAL A 71 -9.99 8.33 -1.35
CA VAL A 71 -8.55 8.06 -1.48
C VAL A 71 -8.32 6.63 -2.00
N ALA A 72 -9.03 5.64 -1.47
CA ALA A 72 -8.96 4.26 -1.92
C ALA A 72 -9.28 4.13 -3.42
N GLU A 73 -10.36 4.77 -3.87
CA GLU A 73 -10.77 4.81 -5.27
C GLU A 73 -9.72 5.50 -6.15
N GLY A 74 -9.15 6.62 -5.69
CA GLY A 74 -8.08 7.33 -6.38
C GLY A 74 -6.85 6.44 -6.61
N PHE A 75 -6.44 5.68 -5.59
CA PHE A 75 -5.34 4.72 -5.74
C PHE A 75 -5.69 3.56 -6.67
N ARG A 76 -6.92 3.03 -6.60
CA ARG A 76 -7.37 1.94 -7.47
C ARG A 76 -7.32 2.35 -8.94
N LEU A 77 -7.84 3.53 -9.27
CA LEU A 77 -7.80 4.07 -10.63
C LEU A 77 -6.37 4.28 -11.10
N TYR A 78 -5.50 4.83 -10.25
CA TYR A 78 -4.10 5.05 -10.60
C TYR A 78 -3.33 3.73 -10.78
N TYR A 79 -3.56 2.73 -9.92
CA TYR A 79 -3.00 1.39 -10.09
C TYR A 79 -3.41 0.77 -11.43
N GLN A 80 -4.70 0.83 -11.79
CA GLN A 80 -5.19 0.30 -13.06
C GLN A 80 -4.54 0.99 -14.26
N GLN A 81 -4.24 2.29 -14.16
CA GLN A 81 -3.50 3.01 -15.18
C GLN A 81 -2.05 2.50 -15.25
N VAL A 82 -1.34 2.51 -14.13
CA VAL A 82 0.07 2.08 -14.05
C VAL A 82 0.25 0.64 -14.52
N ARG A 83 -0.65 -0.29 -14.18
CA ARG A 83 -0.59 -1.69 -14.64
C ARG A 83 -0.73 -1.87 -16.15
N ARG A 84 -1.31 -0.90 -16.86
CA ARG A 84 -1.35 -0.92 -18.33
C ARG A 84 -0.02 -0.48 -18.94
N ASP A 85 0.69 0.40 -18.25
CA ASP A 85 1.92 1.02 -18.73
C ASP A 85 3.17 0.23 -18.29
N TYR A 86 3.10 -0.48 -17.16
CA TYR A 86 4.20 -1.21 -16.53
C TYR A 86 3.82 -2.67 -16.25
N SER A 87 4.62 -3.58 -16.78
CA SER A 87 4.46 -5.03 -16.57
C SER A 87 5.16 -5.52 -15.30
N ASP A 88 6.28 -4.89 -14.94
CA ASP A 88 7.11 -5.22 -13.79
C ASP A 88 6.48 -4.72 -12.47
N ALA A 89 6.52 -5.55 -11.42
CA ALA A 89 5.86 -5.25 -10.15
C ALA A 89 6.59 -4.16 -9.36
N ASP A 90 7.92 -4.10 -9.45
CA ASP A 90 8.75 -3.11 -8.75
C ASP A 90 8.50 -1.72 -9.37
N ASP A 91 8.40 -1.65 -10.71
CA ASP A 91 8.04 -0.42 -11.42
C ASP A 91 6.64 0.07 -11.05
N VAL A 92 5.67 -0.85 -10.95
CA VAL A 92 4.30 -0.50 -10.54
C VAL A 92 4.30 0.06 -9.12
N LEU A 93 4.97 -0.63 -8.19
CA LEU A 93 5.04 -0.20 -6.81
C LEU A 93 5.75 1.15 -6.69
N TRP A 94 6.81 1.37 -7.47
CA TRP A 94 7.50 2.65 -7.56
C TRP A 94 6.56 3.77 -8.03
N GLN A 95 5.80 3.58 -9.10
CA GLN A 95 4.84 4.59 -9.56
C GLN A 95 3.79 4.89 -8.49
N LEU A 96 3.25 3.87 -7.80
CA LEU A 96 2.31 4.06 -6.70
C LEU A 96 2.90 4.89 -5.56
N LYS A 97 4.18 4.65 -5.19
CA LYS A 97 4.89 5.49 -4.21
C LYS A 97 4.99 6.94 -4.74
N MET A 98 5.30 7.12 -6.01
CA MET A 98 5.50 8.44 -6.63
C MET A 98 4.21 9.25 -6.81
N TYR A 99 3.05 8.59 -6.86
CA TYR A 99 1.74 9.21 -7.05
C TYR A 99 1.48 10.40 -6.11
N PHE A 100 1.92 10.29 -4.85
CA PHE A 100 1.72 11.33 -3.83
C PHE A 100 3.03 11.93 -3.30
N LEU A 101 4.18 11.32 -3.59
CA LEU A 101 5.50 11.90 -3.27
C LEU A 101 5.92 12.98 -4.28
N GLY A 102 5.36 12.94 -5.50
CA GLY A 102 5.78 13.79 -6.61
C GLY A 102 7.21 13.48 -7.07
N SER A 103 7.78 14.29 -7.96
CA SER A 103 9.05 14.00 -8.65
C SER A 103 10.33 14.30 -7.86
N ALA A 104 10.23 14.69 -6.59
CA ALA A 104 11.39 15.02 -5.76
C ALA A 104 11.94 13.77 -5.07
N GLN A 105 13.27 13.67 -4.88
CA GLN A 105 13.87 12.57 -4.13
C GLN A 105 13.35 12.58 -2.68
N PRO A 106 12.52 11.59 -2.28
CA PRO A 106 11.82 11.67 -1.01
C PRO A 106 12.78 11.35 0.14
N ARG A 107 12.66 12.11 1.25
CA ARG A 107 13.43 11.81 2.47
C ARG A 107 12.95 10.45 3.03
N PRO A 108 13.81 9.66 3.71
CA PRO A 108 13.44 8.34 4.21
C PRO A 108 12.15 8.29 5.05
N LYS A 109 11.91 9.30 5.89
CA LYS A 109 10.67 9.39 6.68
C LYS A 109 9.40 9.54 5.83
N VAL A 110 9.52 10.19 4.67
CA VAL A 110 8.41 10.42 3.74
C VAL A 110 8.13 9.12 2.97
N LEU A 111 9.18 8.43 2.51
CA LEU A 111 9.07 7.09 1.94
C LEU A 111 8.42 6.11 2.91
N ARG A 112 8.75 6.19 4.19
CA ARG A 112 8.12 5.33 5.19
C ARG A 112 6.63 5.63 5.34
N ALA A 113 6.26 6.90 5.47
CA ALA A 113 4.84 7.29 5.52
C ALA A 113 4.09 6.81 4.26
N ALA A 114 4.72 6.92 3.10
CA ALA A 114 4.22 6.42 1.82
C ALA A 114 3.89 4.92 1.86
N LEU A 115 4.84 4.12 2.34
CA LEU A 115 4.70 2.68 2.44
C LEU A 115 3.59 2.27 3.41
N ILE A 116 3.39 3.00 4.50
CA ILE A 116 2.31 2.74 5.46
C ILE A 116 0.94 2.95 4.81
N VAL A 117 0.76 4.05 4.07
CA VAL A 117 -0.48 4.33 3.32
C VAL A 117 -0.72 3.27 2.26
N LEU A 118 0.31 2.93 1.48
CA LEU A 118 0.20 1.93 0.42
C LEU A 118 -0.12 0.53 0.97
N ALA A 119 0.51 0.14 2.07
CA ALA A 119 0.24 -1.11 2.76
C ALA A 119 -1.21 -1.18 3.28
N HIS A 120 -1.70 -0.10 3.87
CA HIS A 120 -3.08 -0.03 4.36
C HIS A 120 -4.11 -0.35 3.27
N PHE A 121 -4.00 0.29 2.12
CA PHE A 121 -4.92 0.03 1.00
C PHE A 121 -4.59 -1.23 0.20
N PHE A 122 -3.37 -1.77 0.34
CA PHE A 122 -3.04 -3.12 -0.15
C PHE A 122 -3.85 -4.17 0.62
N GLU A 123 -3.85 -4.08 1.95
CA GLU A 123 -4.53 -5.03 2.85
C GLU A 123 -6.04 -5.09 2.63
N ARG A 124 -6.68 -3.93 2.45
CA ARG A 124 -8.14 -3.82 2.35
C ARG A 124 -8.73 -4.21 0.99
N CYS A 125 -7.90 -4.72 0.08
CA CYS A 125 -8.27 -5.11 -1.28
C CYS A 125 -8.67 -3.98 -2.23
N ASP A 126 -8.35 -2.74 -1.88
CA ASP A 126 -8.82 -1.58 -2.66
C ASP A 126 -7.95 -1.29 -3.90
N ILE A 127 -6.66 -1.61 -3.87
CA ILE A 127 -5.72 -1.18 -4.93
C ILE A 127 -5.29 -2.34 -5.83
N PHE A 128 -4.69 -3.38 -5.25
CA PHE A 128 -4.02 -4.45 -5.99
C PHE A 128 -4.97 -5.59 -6.35
N GLU A 129 -4.62 -6.31 -7.41
CA GLU A 129 -5.38 -7.48 -7.86
C GLU A 129 -5.54 -8.49 -6.73
N THR A 130 -6.76 -9.02 -6.58
CA THR A 130 -7.08 -10.04 -5.58
C THR A 130 -7.00 -11.40 -6.25
N PRO A 131 -6.27 -12.37 -5.66
CA PRO A 131 -6.22 -13.72 -6.20
C PRO A 131 -7.64 -14.32 -6.25
N PRO A 132 -8.01 -15.04 -7.32
CA PRO A 132 -9.31 -15.73 -7.36
C PRO A 132 -9.40 -16.78 -6.26
N ALA A 133 -10.62 -17.11 -5.82
CA ALA A 133 -10.83 -18.11 -4.79
C ALA A 133 -10.17 -19.45 -5.17
N GLY A 134 -9.34 -19.98 -4.26
CA GLY A 134 -8.60 -21.23 -4.48
C GLY A 134 -7.30 -21.07 -5.28
N TRP A 135 -6.85 -19.84 -5.56
CA TRP A 135 -5.52 -19.60 -6.11
C TRP A 135 -4.43 -20.09 -5.15
N GLN A 136 -3.37 -20.68 -5.70
CA GLN A 136 -2.21 -21.14 -4.93
C GLN A 136 -0.91 -20.72 -5.65
N PRO A 137 0.11 -20.23 -4.91
CA PRO A 137 1.40 -19.90 -5.50
C PRO A 137 2.02 -21.12 -6.19
N GLY A 138 2.53 -20.94 -7.41
CA GLY A 138 3.25 -22.00 -8.15
C GLY A 138 2.38 -23.03 -8.88
N ILE A 139 1.06 -23.02 -8.69
CA ILE A 139 0.14 -23.76 -9.56
C ILE A 139 -0.28 -22.78 -10.66
N GLY A 140 0.53 -22.69 -11.71
CA GLY A 140 0.11 -21.99 -12.92
C GLY A 140 -1.23 -22.59 -13.35
N LEU A 141 -2.27 -21.74 -13.44
CA LEU A 141 -3.51 -22.11 -14.10
C LEU A 141 -3.13 -22.47 -15.54
N THR A 142 -2.96 -23.77 -15.76
CA THR A 142 -2.92 -24.37 -17.08
C THR A 142 -4.35 -24.27 -17.58
N ALA A 143 -4.59 -23.23 -18.36
CA ALA A 143 -5.66 -23.25 -19.36
C ALA A 143 -5.15 -23.99 -20.60
#